data_AF-A0A4Q5TSN8-F1
#
_entry.id   AF-A0A4Q5TSN8-F1
#
_cell.length_a   1.000
_cell.length_b   1.000
_cell.length_c   1.000
_cell.angle_alpha   90.00
_cell.angle_beta   90.00
_cell.angle_gamma   90.00
#
_symmetry.space_group_name_H-M   'P 1'
#
loop_
_entity.id
_entity.type
_entity.pdbx_description
1 polymer ?
#
loop_
_entity_poly.entity_id
_entity_poly.type
_entity_poly.pdbx_seq_one_letter_code
_entity_poly.pdbx_strand_id
1 'polypeptide(L)'
;MRLLVLTFVILCFGPVGGQERYAVIIQEIMPDPSPAVGLPSPEWIEIRNRGNATVNLQGWRIHDTNGSSGVMPARILEPDSILIICGISGLPLLSAYGPAIAVTSFPSLDNEGELLSLTDASGNVIHAVHYDPGWHTNALKRDGGWSLEMIDSRFACSMKGNWVSSIHPAGGTPGRTNSVSGEIQSPDLPLASRLYTPDSVTLRILFTGPVDSLQATAVAGYHIEGLPILGAIPVGPLFDQVQLDLGGAILPAVVYRLNINGQVSCDGRVTEPAVLRFGLPSDPPPGSLLINEVLFNPVSSGYDYVELLNTGPSLIDPSRYRIGNRNSQGEMDNLVPLSPRPGLWFPGDYYV
;
A
#
# COMPACT_ATOMS: atom_id res chain seq x y z
N MET A 1 50.24 -33.35 37.66
CA MET A 1 48.81 -33.24 37.32
C MET A 1 48.61 -31.90 36.62
N ARG A 2 48.60 -31.87 35.28
CA ARG A 2 48.39 -30.64 34.49
C ARG A 2 46.89 -30.51 34.22
N LEU A 3 46.28 -29.45 34.74
CA LEU A 3 44.86 -29.16 34.54
C LEU A 3 44.69 -28.43 33.21
N LEU A 4 43.96 -29.04 32.27
CA LEU A 4 43.60 -28.46 30.98
C LEU A 4 42.36 -27.58 31.20
N VAL A 5 42.48 -26.27 30.99
CA VAL A 5 41.31 -25.37 30.99
C VAL A 5 40.78 -25.32 29.55
N LEU A 6 39.61 -25.91 29.34
CA LEU A 6 38.91 -25.90 28.05
C LEU A 6 38.03 -24.64 28.01
N THR A 7 38.43 -23.64 27.23
CA THR A 7 37.60 -22.45 27.00
C THR A 7 36.50 -22.79 26.00
N PHE A 8 35.26 -22.90 26.48
CA PHE A 8 34.08 -23.07 25.63
C PHE A 8 33.71 -21.71 25.03
N VAL A 9 33.99 -21.52 23.74
CA VAL A 9 33.46 -20.39 22.98
C VAL A 9 32.02 -20.75 22.60
N ILE A 10 31.06 -20.17 23.31
CA ILE A 10 29.65 -20.25 22.91
C ILE A 10 29.49 -19.30 21.71
N LEU A 11 29.49 -19.87 20.51
CA LEU A 11 28.98 -19.19 19.32
C LEU A 11 27.46 -19.11 19.48
N CYS A 12 26.96 -17.97 19.95
CA CYS A 12 25.55 -17.62 19.85
C CYS A 12 25.23 -17.42 18.36
N PHE A 13 24.80 -18.48 17.69
CA PHE A 13 24.02 -18.32 16.46
C PHE A 13 22.66 -17.78 16.89
N GLY A 14 22.45 -16.48 16.70
CA GLY A 14 21.11 -15.90 16.75
C GLY A 14 20.20 -16.63 15.74
N PRO A 15 18.88 -16.63 15.95
CA PRO A 15 17.97 -17.14 14.94
C PRO A 15 18.28 -16.44 13.62
N VAL A 16 18.40 -17.22 12.53
CA VAL A 16 18.35 -16.68 11.17
C VAL A 16 16.91 -16.20 10.97
N GLY A 17 16.61 -15.04 11.53
CA GLY A 17 15.37 -14.32 11.27
C GLY A 17 15.39 -13.86 9.82
N GLY A 18 14.25 -13.98 9.15
CA GLY A 18 14.05 -13.27 7.88
C GLY A 18 14.35 -11.79 8.06
N GLN A 19 14.69 -11.10 6.97
CA GLN A 19 15.00 -9.68 7.01
C GLN A 19 13.82 -8.90 7.61
N GLU A 20 14.08 -8.08 8.63
CA GLU A 20 13.03 -7.27 9.26
C GLU A 20 12.39 -6.31 8.24
N ARG A 21 11.05 -6.24 8.26
CA ARG A 21 10.29 -5.28 7.45
C ARG A 21 10.77 -3.86 7.81
N TYR A 22 10.89 -3.02 6.80
CA TYR A 22 11.43 -1.67 6.90
C TYR A 22 12.91 -1.55 7.27
N ALA A 23 13.66 -2.63 7.52
CA ALA A 23 15.10 -2.51 7.75
C ALA A 23 15.87 -2.02 6.52
N VAL A 24 15.39 -2.38 5.33
CA VAL A 24 15.79 -1.74 4.07
C VAL A 24 14.56 -1.04 3.50
N ILE A 25 14.69 0.23 3.14
CA ILE A 25 13.59 1.03 2.61
C ILE A 25 13.92 1.58 1.25
N ILE A 26 12.90 1.83 0.44
CA ILE A 26 12.96 2.70 -0.73
C ILE A 26 12.87 4.12 -0.19
N GLN A 27 13.84 4.98 -0.49
CA GLN A 27 13.91 6.34 0.05
C GLN A 27 13.81 7.45 -1.01
N GLU A 28 14.06 7.13 -2.28
CA GLU A 28 13.94 8.08 -3.38
C GLU A 28 13.52 7.31 -4.64
N ILE A 29 12.64 7.92 -5.44
CA ILE A 29 12.05 7.33 -6.65
C ILE A 29 12.11 8.38 -7.76
N MET A 30 12.69 8.04 -8.90
CA MET A 30 12.63 8.85 -10.13
C MET A 30 11.77 8.12 -11.17
N PRO A 31 10.43 8.32 -11.16
CA PRO A 31 9.54 7.69 -12.11
C PRO A 31 9.51 8.42 -13.45
N ASP A 32 9.58 9.76 -13.44
CA ASP A 32 9.54 10.57 -14.65
C ASP A 32 10.82 11.42 -14.77
N PRO A 33 11.88 10.93 -15.45
CA PRO A 33 13.13 11.68 -15.60
C PRO A 33 13.07 12.77 -16.69
N SER A 34 11.95 12.92 -17.40
CA SER A 34 11.81 13.85 -18.53
C SER A 34 10.71 14.89 -18.28
N PRO A 35 10.92 16.19 -18.58
CA PRO A 35 12.11 16.77 -19.16
C PRO A 35 13.27 16.82 -18.16
N ALA A 36 14.46 16.50 -18.63
CA ALA A 36 15.63 16.44 -17.77
C ALA A 36 15.94 17.80 -17.13
N VAL A 37 16.15 17.81 -15.81
CA VAL A 37 16.61 18.99 -15.06
C VAL A 37 18.14 19.01 -14.97
N GLY A 38 18.71 18.09 -14.18
CA GLY A 38 20.17 17.94 -14.03
C GLY A 38 20.63 16.51 -13.83
N LEU A 39 19.72 15.53 -13.93
CA LEU A 39 19.99 14.10 -13.81
C LEU A 39 19.84 13.40 -15.17
N PRO A 40 20.48 12.23 -15.37
CA PRO A 40 20.36 11.47 -16.60
C PRO A 40 18.93 10.92 -16.78
N SER A 41 18.59 10.55 -18.02
CA SER A 41 17.24 10.11 -18.41
C SER A 41 16.76 8.71 -17.97
N PRO A 42 17.54 7.81 -17.32
CA PRO A 42 16.98 6.57 -16.79
C PRO A 42 16.10 6.80 -15.57
N GLU A 43 15.05 5.99 -15.45
CA GLU A 43 14.34 5.74 -14.19
C GLU A 43 15.22 4.98 -13.21
N TRP A 44 14.99 5.22 -11.91
CA TRP A 44 15.69 4.54 -10.84
C TRP A 44 14.95 4.65 -9.52
N ILE A 45 15.31 3.75 -8.61
CA ILE A 45 14.95 3.86 -7.19
C ILE A 45 16.22 3.84 -6.36
N GLU A 46 16.18 4.47 -5.20
CA GLU A 46 17.24 4.36 -4.21
C GLU A 46 16.72 3.66 -2.96
N ILE A 47 17.49 2.68 -2.51
CA ILE A 47 17.23 2.00 -1.24
C ILE A 47 18.24 2.42 -0.18
N ARG A 48 17.82 2.37 1.09
CA ARG A 48 18.67 2.59 2.26
C ARG A 48 18.51 1.46 3.25
N ASN A 49 19.63 0.96 3.76
CA ASN A 49 19.63 0.13 4.96
C ASN A 49 19.58 1.03 6.20
N ARG A 50 18.45 1.02 6.90
CA ARG A 50 18.30 1.70 8.20
C ARG A 50 18.54 0.77 9.39
N GLY A 51 18.68 -0.53 9.13
CA GLY A 51 18.94 -1.53 10.13
C GLY A 51 20.35 -1.39 10.69
N ASN A 52 20.60 -2.08 11.80
CA ASN A 52 21.92 -2.13 12.44
C ASN A 52 22.80 -3.28 11.91
N ALA A 53 22.30 -4.07 10.94
CA ALA A 53 22.97 -5.23 10.38
C ALA A 53 23.22 -5.06 8.89
N THR A 54 24.30 -5.66 8.40
CA THR A 54 24.60 -5.75 6.97
C THR A 54 23.59 -6.63 6.25
N VAL A 55 23.15 -6.22 5.07
CA VAL A 55 22.18 -6.97 4.26
C VAL A 55 22.82 -7.42 2.94
N ASN A 56 22.71 -8.70 2.61
CA ASN A 56 23.06 -9.19 1.27
C ASN A 56 21.82 -9.17 0.38
N LEU A 57 21.87 -8.38 -0.69
CA LEU A 57 20.77 -8.21 -1.63
C LEU A 57 20.64 -9.34 -2.65
N GLN A 58 21.51 -10.35 -2.62
CA GLN A 58 21.45 -11.46 -3.57
C GLN A 58 20.05 -12.10 -3.59
N GLY A 59 19.43 -12.14 -4.77
CA GLY A 59 18.12 -12.77 -4.95
C GLY A 59 16.92 -11.88 -4.65
N TRP A 60 17.12 -10.67 -4.13
CA TRP A 60 16.05 -9.69 -3.91
C TRP A 60 15.44 -9.23 -5.23
N ARG A 61 14.20 -8.72 -5.18
CA ARG A 61 13.48 -8.22 -6.37
C ARG A 61 12.69 -6.96 -6.06
N ILE A 62 12.54 -6.13 -7.10
CA ILE A 62 11.58 -5.04 -7.16
C ILE A 62 10.33 -5.59 -7.85
N HIS A 63 9.14 -5.25 -7.35
CA HIS A 63 7.87 -5.53 -8.00
C HIS A 63 7.10 -4.24 -8.19
N ASP A 64 6.45 -4.13 -9.34
CA ASP A 64 5.52 -3.06 -9.69
C ASP A 64 4.11 -3.67 -9.88
N THR A 65 3.15 -2.92 -10.39
CA THR A 65 1.79 -3.46 -10.61
C THR A 65 1.78 -4.51 -11.74
N ASN A 66 2.76 -4.49 -12.64
CA ASN A 66 2.76 -5.24 -13.89
C ASN A 66 3.72 -6.45 -13.91
N GLY A 67 4.55 -6.62 -12.89
CA GLY A 67 5.53 -7.69 -12.83
C GLY A 67 6.63 -7.48 -11.79
N SER A 68 7.79 -8.08 -12.07
CA SER A 68 8.94 -8.07 -11.17
C SER A 68 10.24 -7.97 -11.94
N SER A 69 11.23 -7.31 -11.34
CA SER A 69 12.58 -7.28 -11.85
C SER A 69 13.23 -8.66 -11.87
N GLY A 70 14.33 -8.76 -12.62
CA GLY A 70 15.33 -9.80 -12.39
C GLY A 70 15.90 -9.73 -10.97
N VAL A 71 16.52 -10.82 -10.55
CA VAL A 71 17.15 -10.88 -9.22
C VAL A 71 18.30 -9.88 -9.10
N MET A 72 18.37 -9.22 -7.95
CA MET A 72 19.52 -8.42 -7.60
C MET A 72 20.78 -9.30 -7.45
N PRO A 73 21.96 -8.81 -7.89
CA PRO A 73 23.21 -9.52 -7.71
C PRO A 73 23.63 -9.54 -6.23
N ALA A 74 24.65 -10.34 -5.90
CA ALA A 74 25.27 -10.27 -4.59
C ALA A 74 25.87 -8.88 -4.35
N ARG A 75 25.31 -8.18 -3.37
CA ARG A 75 25.73 -6.85 -2.96
C ARG A 75 25.48 -6.70 -1.48
N ILE A 76 26.55 -6.38 -0.73
CA ILE A 76 26.43 -6.06 0.69
C ILE A 76 26.03 -4.60 0.82
N LEU A 77 24.95 -4.38 1.55
CA LEU A 77 24.42 -3.08 1.94
C LEU A 77 24.69 -2.90 3.44
N GLU A 78 25.69 -2.08 3.77
CA GLU A 78 26.08 -1.76 5.14
C GLU A 78 24.99 -0.95 5.87
N PRO A 79 24.94 -0.96 7.20
CA PRO A 79 24.09 -0.03 7.97
C PRO A 79 24.27 1.43 7.52
N ASP A 80 23.17 2.16 7.44
CA ASP A 80 23.06 3.55 6.97
C ASP A 80 23.51 3.82 5.53
N SER A 81 23.90 2.79 4.77
CA SER A 81 24.29 2.96 3.37
C SER A 81 23.09 3.02 2.43
N ILE A 82 23.29 3.73 1.32
CA ILE A 82 22.31 3.89 0.23
C ILE A 82 22.83 3.25 -1.06
N LEU A 83 21.89 2.78 -1.89
CA LEU A 83 22.20 2.11 -3.15
C LEU A 83 21.17 2.47 -4.22
N ILE A 84 21.66 2.97 -5.35
CA ILE A 84 20.85 3.24 -6.54
C ILE A 84 20.59 1.91 -7.27
N ILE A 85 19.36 1.70 -7.71
CA ILE A 85 18.94 0.54 -8.50
C ILE A 85 18.26 1.03 -9.77
N CYS A 86 18.69 0.53 -10.91
CA CYS A 86 18.16 0.91 -12.22
C CYS A 86 18.18 -0.27 -13.20
N GLY A 87 17.71 -0.02 -14.43
CA GLY A 87 17.92 -0.94 -15.56
C GLY A 87 19.38 -0.99 -16.03
N ILE A 88 19.73 -2.05 -16.77
CA ILE A 88 21.10 -2.31 -17.28
C ILE A 88 21.68 -1.10 -18.02
N SER A 89 20.88 -0.43 -18.85
CA SER A 89 21.31 0.74 -19.63
C SER A 89 21.57 1.99 -18.77
N GLY A 90 20.96 2.10 -17.60
CA GLY A 90 21.11 3.25 -16.70
C GLY A 90 22.37 3.20 -15.85
N LEU A 91 22.94 2.01 -15.62
CA LEU A 91 24.07 1.83 -14.69
C LEU A 91 25.29 2.69 -14.99
N PRO A 92 25.78 2.80 -16.25
CA PRO A 92 26.94 3.63 -16.55
C PRO A 92 26.70 5.12 -16.27
N LEU A 93 25.45 5.58 -16.35
CA LEU A 93 25.06 6.97 -16.13
C LEU A 93 24.90 7.27 -14.63
N LEU A 94 24.28 6.37 -13.89
CA LEU A 94 23.96 6.56 -12.47
C LEU A 94 25.15 6.25 -11.54
N SER A 95 26.10 5.43 -11.97
CA SER A 95 27.32 5.14 -11.20
C SER A 95 28.19 6.38 -10.94
N ALA A 96 27.99 7.47 -11.69
CA ALA A 96 28.66 8.76 -11.46
C ALA A 96 28.15 9.49 -10.21
N TYR A 97 26.97 9.13 -9.69
CA TYR A 97 26.31 9.81 -8.57
C TYR A 97 26.48 9.07 -7.24
N GLY A 98 26.74 7.77 -7.28
CA GLY A 98 27.00 6.99 -6.08
C GLY A 98 27.02 5.48 -6.33
N PRO A 99 27.06 4.68 -5.26
CA PRO A 99 26.94 3.24 -5.33
C PRO A 99 25.67 2.83 -6.08
N ALA A 100 25.82 2.07 -7.16
CA ALA A 100 24.71 1.61 -7.99
C ALA A 100 24.80 0.10 -8.29
N ILE A 101 23.65 -0.51 -8.57
CA ILE A 101 23.51 -1.82 -9.21
C ILE A 101 22.47 -1.74 -10.33
N ALA A 102 22.51 -2.71 -11.22
CA ALA A 102 21.45 -2.88 -12.22
C ALA A 102 20.77 -4.23 -12.07
N VAL A 103 19.50 -4.26 -12.44
CA VAL A 103 18.71 -5.49 -12.61
C VAL A 103 18.23 -5.61 -14.05
N THR A 104 18.06 -6.84 -14.52
CA THR A 104 17.34 -7.08 -15.77
C THR A 104 15.85 -6.79 -15.56
N SER A 105 15.13 -6.36 -16.59
CA SER A 105 13.68 -6.10 -16.50
C SER A 105 13.32 -5.16 -15.34
N PHE A 106 14.14 -4.12 -15.09
CA PHE A 106 13.75 -3.07 -14.14
C PHE A 106 12.36 -2.55 -14.55
N PRO A 107 11.40 -2.42 -13.61
CA PRO A 107 10.06 -1.97 -13.93
C PRO A 107 10.07 -0.61 -14.63
N SER A 108 9.17 -0.40 -15.59
CA SER A 108 8.91 0.93 -16.12
C SER A 108 7.99 1.62 -15.13
N LEU A 109 8.52 2.59 -14.39
CA LEU A 109 7.80 3.27 -13.34
C LEU A 109 6.69 4.15 -13.94
N ASP A 110 5.43 3.98 -13.51
CA ASP A 110 4.31 4.77 -14.02
C ASP A 110 4.40 6.23 -13.53
N ASN A 111 4.33 7.18 -14.45
CA ASN A 111 4.33 8.61 -14.14
C ASN A 111 3.04 9.04 -13.42
N GLU A 112 1.94 8.29 -13.58
CA GLU A 112 0.67 8.54 -12.91
C GLU A 112 0.58 7.90 -11.51
N GLY A 113 1.68 7.29 -11.04
CA GLY A 113 1.77 6.65 -9.73
C GLY A 113 1.41 5.18 -9.77
N GLU A 114 2.09 4.38 -8.95
CA GLU A 114 1.79 2.96 -8.82
C GLU A 114 2.31 2.36 -7.51
N LEU A 115 1.97 1.08 -7.30
CA LEU A 115 2.47 0.28 -6.20
C LEU A 115 3.84 -0.32 -6.53
N LEU A 116 4.86 0.11 -5.80
CA LEU A 116 6.21 -0.42 -5.85
C LEU A 116 6.51 -1.19 -4.57
N SER A 117 7.15 -2.36 -4.67
CA SER A 117 7.59 -3.13 -3.51
C SER A 117 8.96 -3.78 -3.69
N LEU A 118 9.65 -3.93 -2.56
CA LEU A 118 10.95 -4.59 -2.43
C LEU A 118 10.76 -5.88 -1.64
N THR A 119 11.21 -6.99 -2.21
CA THR A 119 11.15 -8.31 -1.58
C THR A 119 12.52 -8.93 -1.42
N ASP A 120 12.71 -9.68 -0.34
CA ASP A 120 13.92 -10.48 -0.13
C ASP A 120 13.95 -11.73 -1.03
N ALA A 121 15.03 -12.50 -0.93
CA ALA A 121 15.21 -13.73 -1.70
C ALA A 121 14.18 -14.84 -1.35
N SER A 122 13.51 -14.75 -0.20
CA SER A 122 12.45 -15.67 0.23
C SER A 122 11.05 -15.19 -0.18
N GLY A 123 10.94 -14.01 -0.78
CA GLY A 123 9.67 -13.41 -1.19
C GLY A 123 8.96 -12.63 -0.08
N ASN A 124 9.61 -12.40 1.07
CA ASN A 124 9.04 -11.55 2.10
C ASN A 124 9.10 -10.09 1.64
N VAL A 125 8.01 -9.34 1.87
CA VAL A 125 7.96 -7.91 1.58
C VAL A 125 8.76 -7.15 2.63
N ILE A 126 9.80 -6.46 2.18
CA ILE A 126 10.68 -5.66 3.03
C ILE A 126 10.19 -4.21 3.09
N HIS A 127 9.83 -3.64 1.95
CA HIS A 127 9.26 -2.30 1.86
C HIS A 127 8.26 -2.22 0.71
N ALA A 128 7.26 -1.36 0.84
CA ALA A 128 6.35 -1.05 -0.24
C ALA A 128 5.85 0.38 -0.12
N VAL A 129 5.65 1.03 -1.25
CA VAL A 129 5.16 2.39 -1.38
C VAL A 129 4.26 2.46 -2.59
N HIS A 130 3.05 3.00 -2.41
CA HIS A 130 2.21 3.38 -3.53
C HIS A 130 2.46 4.87 -3.78
N TYR A 131 3.39 5.17 -4.67
CA TYR A 131 3.74 6.56 -4.93
C TYR A 131 2.69 7.23 -5.83
N ASP A 132 2.50 8.53 -5.65
CA ASP A 132 1.41 9.29 -6.27
C ASP A 132 1.94 10.62 -6.82
N PRO A 133 1.64 10.99 -8.08
CA PRO A 133 2.12 12.23 -8.71
C PRO A 133 1.57 13.49 -8.02
N GLY A 134 0.49 13.36 -7.25
CA GLY A 134 -0.03 14.39 -6.36
C GLY A 134 0.90 14.74 -5.20
N TRP A 135 1.92 13.91 -4.90
CA TRP A 135 2.96 14.24 -3.92
C TRP A 135 3.98 15.25 -4.44
N HIS A 136 4.00 15.49 -5.76
CA HIS A 136 4.60 16.69 -6.30
C HIS A 136 3.71 17.90 -5.97
N THR A 137 4.18 18.72 -5.02
CA THR A 137 3.47 19.92 -4.53
C THR A 137 3.55 21.11 -5.49
N ASN A 138 4.25 20.95 -6.61
CA ASN A 138 4.47 21.97 -7.64
C ASN A 138 4.17 21.38 -9.02
N ALA A 139 3.34 22.07 -9.82
CA ALA A 139 2.95 21.63 -11.16
C ALA A 139 4.15 21.40 -12.09
N LEU A 140 5.14 22.29 -12.09
CA LEU A 140 6.37 22.14 -12.89
C LEU A 140 7.16 20.88 -12.50
N LYS A 141 7.13 20.49 -11.22
CA LYS A 141 7.79 19.26 -10.78
C LYS A 141 6.99 18.00 -11.11
N ARG A 142 5.67 18.13 -11.23
CA ARG A 142 4.78 17.05 -11.67
C ARG A 142 4.94 16.76 -13.17
N ASP A 143 5.34 17.75 -13.95
CA ASP A 143 5.60 17.61 -15.39
C ASP A 143 6.92 16.86 -15.71
N GLY A 144 7.60 16.31 -14.70
CA GLY A 144 8.75 15.42 -14.82
C GLY A 144 10.12 16.07 -14.55
N GLY A 145 11.16 15.23 -14.49
CA GLY A 145 12.54 15.58 -14.16
C GLY A 145 12.87 15.69 -12.67
N TRP A 146 11.92 15.37 -11.79
CA TRP A 146 12.06 15.48 -10.33
C TRP A 146 11.73 14.17 -9.62
N SER A 147 12.60 13.71 -8.74
CA SER A 147 12.34 12.54 -7.89
C SER A 147 11.36 12.88 -6.76
N LEU A 148 10.68 11.84 -6.27
CA LEU A 148 10.03 11.81 -4.97
C LEU A 148 11.01 11.32 -3.92
N GLU A 149 11.18 12.09 -2.85
CA GLU A 149 12.09 11.80 -1.74
C GLU A 149 11.29 11.60 -0.45
N MET A 150 11.65 10.57 0.32
CA MET A 150 11.16 10.38 1.69
C MET A 150 11.73 11.46 2.61
N ILE A 151 10.89 12.07 3.45
CA ILE A 151 11.26 13.15 4.38
C ILE A 151 11.87 12.55 5.64
N ASP A 152 11.11 11.72 6.35
CA ASP A 152 11.47 11.15 7.64
C ASP A 152 11.48 9.63 7.57
N SER A 153 12.69 9.10 7.70
CA SER A 153 12.93 7.67 7.62
C SER A 153 12.21 6.91 8.77
N ARG A 154 11.98 7.50 9.94
CA ARG A 154 11.36 6.82 11.10
C ARG A 154 9.93 6.35 10.81
N PHE A 155 9.24 7.02 9.89
CA PHE A 155 7.88 6.68 9.44
C PHE A 155 7.90 6.05 8.06
N ALA A 156 8.79 5.06 7.84
CA ALA A 156 9.00 4.42 6.54
C ALA A 156 7.73 3.86 5.88
N CYS A 157 6.76 3.44 6.70
CA CYS A 157 5.48 2.94 6.22
C CYS A 157 4.46 4.02 5.86
N SER A 158 4.74 5.28 6.21
CA SER A 158 3.88 6.41 5.88
C SER A 158 4.05 6.80 4.42
N MET A 159 2.92 6.98 3.74
CA MET A 159 2.85 7.39 2.34
C MET A 159 2.68 8.91 2.26
N LYS A 160 1.46 9.38 2.00
CA LYS A 160 1.11 10.80 1.96
C LYS A 160 1.59 11.51 3.23
N GLY A 161 2.28 12.64 3.05
CA GLY A 161 2.83 13.45 4.14
C GLY A 161 4.26 13.09 4.55
N ASN A 162 4.81 11.95 4.10
CA ASN A 162 6.22 11.59 4.31
C ASN A 162 7.04 11.55 3.01
N TRP A 163 6.43 11.89 1.87
CA TRP A 163 7.07 11.94 0.56
C TRP A 163 6.73 13.26 -0.11
N VAL A 164 7.72 13.85 -0.79
CA VAL A 164 7.57 15.10 -1.54
C VAL A 164 8.62 15.18 -2.64
N SER A 165 8.44 16.06 -3.62
CA SER A 165 9.48 16.31 -4.63
C SER A 165 10.82 16.70 -3.99
N SER A 166 11.92 16.21 -4.58
CA SER A 166 13.25 16.74 -4.33
C SER A 166 13.27 18.27 -4.44
N ILE A 167 14.03 18.93 -3.57
CA ILE A 167 14.35 20.36 -3.67
C ILE A 167 15.77 20.60 -4.19
N HIS A 168 16.51 19.54 -4.55
CA HIS A 168 17.84 19.67 -5.11
C HIS A 168 17.80 20.28 -6.52
N PRO A 169 18.66 21.25 -6.88
CA PRO A 169 18.62 21.91 -8.20
C PRO A 169 18.80 20.99 -9.43
N ALA A 170 19.31 19.77 -9.23
CA ALA A 170 19.46 18.78 -10.29
C ALA A 170 18.19 17.94 -10.54
N GLY A 171 17.15 18.08 -9.71
CA GLY A 171 15.93 17.27 -9.80
C GLY A 171 15.89 16.08 -8.83
N GLY A 172 17.00 15.71 -8.20
CA GLY A 172 17.07 14.61 -7.23
C GLY A 172 18.43 14.49 -6.55
N THR A 173 18.56 13.50 -5.67
CA THR A 173 19.74 13.24 -4.86
C THR A 173 20.29 11.80 -4.96
N PRO A 174 20.37 11.17 -6.15
CA PRO A 174 20.89 9.81 -6.26
C PRO A 174 22.29 9.70 -5.62
N GLY A 175 22.49 8.70 -4.79
CA GLY A 175 23.72 8.42 -4.07
C GLY A 175 24.02 9.38 -2.93
N ARG A 176 23.08 10.23 -2.50
CA ARG A 176 23.24 11.24 -1.44
C ARG A 176 22.04 11.26 -0.51
N THR A 177 22.17 11.95 0.62
CA THR A 177 21.03 12.21 1.50
C THR A 177 19.94 13.01 0.78
N ASN A 178 18.69 12.57 0.90
CA ASN A 178 17.51 13.28 0.40
C ASN A 178 17.57 14.77 0.75
N SER A 179 17.33 15.61 -0.24
CA SER A 179 17.31 17.07 -0.09
C SER A 179 16.22 17.58 0.84
N VAL A 180 15.16 16.79 1.04
CA VAL A 180 14.05 17.08 1.95
C VAL A 180 14.14 16.34 3.29
N SER A 181 15.27 15.68 3.58
CA SER A 181 15.42 14.90 4.81
C SER A 181 15.17 15.75 6.05
N GLY A 182 14.31 15.25 6.94
CA GLY A 182 13.92 15.97 8.14
C GLY A 182 13.02 15.14 9.05
N GLU A 183 12.39 15.83 9.99
CA GLU A 183 11.42 15.24 10.91
C GLU A 183 10.01 15.67 10.55
N ILE A 184 9.08 14.72 10.45
CA ILE A 184 7.65 15.02 10.29
C ILE A 184 6.92 14.88 11.62
N GLN A 185 5.74 15.50 11.69
CA GLN A 185 4.76 15.13 12.72
C GLN A 185 4.38 13.66 12.55
N SER A 186 4.23 12.95 13.66
CA SER A 186 3.77 11.56 13.64
C SER A 186 2.50 11.41 12.79
N PRO A 187 2.49 10.49 11.80
CA PRO A 187 1.32 10.26 10.98
C PRO A 187 0.12 9.79 11.80
N ASP A 188 -1.08 10.03 11.27
CA ASP A 188 -2.31 9.50 11.85
C ASP A 188 -2.25 7.97 11.93
N LEU A 189 -2.88 7.42 12.98
CA LEU A 189 -2.98 5.97 13.14
C LEU A 189 -3.91 5.38 12.07
N PRO A 190 -3.61 4.16 11.58
CA PRO A 190 -4.49 3.49 10.64
C PRO A 190 -5.84 3.19 11.31
N LEU A 191 -6.91 3.59 10.64
CA LEU A 191 -8.29 3.38 11.07
C LEU A 191 -8.91 2.29 10.22
N ALA A 192 -9.64 1.36 10.82
CA ALA A 192 -10.48 0.43 10.08
C ALA A 192 -11.62 1.23 9.43
N SER A 193 -11.50 1.50 8.13
CA SER A 193 -12.38 2.45 7.43
C SER A 193 -13.54 1.75 6.73
N ARG A 194 -13.30 0.55 6.22
CA ARG A 194 -14.25 -0.19 5.40
C ARG A 194 -14.02 -1.68 5.54
N LEU A 195 -15.04 -2.47 5.22
CA LEU A 195 -14.89 -3.88 4.97
C LEU A 195 -15.80 -4.32 3.82
N TYR A 196 -15.55 -5.51 3.29
CA TYR A 196 -16.45 -6.21 2.37
C TYR A 196 -16.35 -7.72 2.59
N THR A 197 -17.27 -8.45 1.97
CA THR A 197 -17.44 -9.90 2.15
C THR A 197 -17.32 -10.60 0.80
N PRO A 198 -16.11 -11.06 0.40
CA PRO A 198 -15.90 -11.73 -0.89
C PRO A 198 -16.81 -12.95 -1.10
N ASP A 199 -17.11 -13.65 -0.01
CA ASP A 199 -17.96 -14.84 0.03
C ASP A 199 -18.60 -14.96 1.43
N SER A 200 -19.24 -16.10 1.72
CA SER A 200 -19.93 -16.33 2.99
C SER A 200 -19.01 -16.70 4.15
N VAL A 201 -17.71 -16.92 3.95
CA VAL A 201 -16.78 -17.34 5.01
C VAL A 201 -15.54 -16.44 5.11
N THR A 202 -15.48 -15.38 4.31
CA THR A 202 -14.34 -14.47 4.24
C THR A 202 -14.79 -13.03 4.49
N LEU A 203 -14.07 -12.30 5.34
CA LEU A 203 -14.16 -10.85 5.47
C LEU A 203 -12.87 -10.21 5.01
N ARG A 204 -12.95 -9.03 4.41
CA ARG A 204 -11.77 -8.21 4.13
C ARG A 204 -11.94 -6.82 4.69
N ILE A 205 -11.07 -6.46 5.63
CA ILE A 205 -11.01 -5.17 6.31
C ILE A 205 -10.00 -4.31 5.56
N LEU A 206 -10.35 -3.05 5.31
CA LEU A 206 -9.46 -2.03 4.79
C LEU A 206 -9.16 -1.02 5.89
N PHE A 207 -7.89 -0.69 6.03
CA PHE A 207 -7.39 0.34 6.93
C PHE A 207 -7.00 1.59 6.12
N THR A 208 -7.04 2.76 6.75
CA THR A 208 -6.57 4.01 6.12
C THR A 208 -5.06 4.08 5.95
N GLY A 209 -4.33 3.14 6.55
CA GLY A 209 -2.88 3.01 6.44
C GLY A 209 -2.42 1.61 6.86
N PRO A 210 -1.13 1.32 6.70
CA PRO A 210 -0.58 0.00 6.97
C PRO A 210 -0.58 -0.34 8.46
N VAL A 211 -1.03 -1.56 8.77
CA VAL A 211 -0.90 -2.17 10.09
C VAL A 211 0.37 -3.01 10.19
N ASP A 212 0.78 -3.34 11.40
CA ASP A 212 1.84 -4.30 11.65
C ASP A 212 1.39 -5.69 11.18
N SER A 213 2.10 -6.22 10.20
CA SER A 213 1.74 -7.47 9.52
C SER A 213 1.91 -8.72 10.38
N LEU A 214 2.61 -8.65 11.52
CA LEU A 214 2.73 -9.76 12.46
C LEU A 214 1.62 -9.67 13.51
N GLN A 215 1.42 -8.49 14.11
CA GLN A 215 0.36 -8.28 15.11
C GLN A 215 -1.04 -8.45 14.51
N ALA A 216 -1.25 -8.05 13.26
CA ALA A 216 -2.53 -8.22 12.59
C ALA A 216 -2.89 -9.70 12.29
N THR A 217 -1.98 -10.65 12.49
CA THR A 217 -2.31 -12.10 12.44
C THR A 217 -3.00 -12.60 13.71
N ALA A 218 -2.95 -11.82 14.80
CA ALA A 218 -3.51 -12.22 16.08
C ALA A 218 -5.05 -12.17 16.05
N VAL A 219 -5.67 -13.33 15.88
CA VAL A 219 -7.14 -13.49 15.85
C VAL A 219 -7.82 -12.88 17.09
N ALA A 220 -7.15 -12.87 18.24
CA ALA A 220 -7.65 -12.26 19.48
C ALA A 220 -7.94 -10.75 19.36
N GLY A 221 -7.38 -10.06 18.36
CA GLY A 221 -7.68 -8.67 18.06
C GLY A 221 -9.00 -8.45 17.32
N TYR A 222 -9.72 -9.52 16.97
CA TYR A 222 -10.96 -9.47 16.20
C TYR A 222 -12.05 -10.29 16.91
N HIS A 223 -13.25 -9.74 17.01
CA HIS A 223 -14.36 -10.43 17.65
C HIS A 223 -15.70 -10.18 16.94
N ILE A 224 -16.39 -11.27 16.61
CA ILE A 224 -17.74 -11.26 16.07
C ILE A 224 -18.59 -12.16 16.97
N GLU A 225 -19.69 -11.63 17.48
CA GLU A 225 -20.60 -12.40 18.32
C GLU A 225 -21.27 -13.51 17.48
N GLY A 226 -21.20 -14.75 17.96
CA GLY A 226 -21.82 -15.91 17.32
C GLY A 226 -21.15 -16.39 16.03
N LEU A 227 -20.03 -15.80 15.60
CA LEU A 227 -19.30 -16.21 14.40
C LEU A 227 -17.79 -16.35 14.69
N PRO A 228 -17.26 -17.57 14.82
CA PRO A 228 -15.84 -17.79 15.10
C PRO A 228 -14.95 -17.25 13.97
N ILE A 229 -13.75 -16.78 14.32
CA ILE A 229 -12.69 -16.42 13.37
C ILE A 229 -11.61 -17.49 13.47
N LEU A 230 -11.26 -18.11 12.35
CA LEU A 230 -10.25 -19.18 12.25
C LEU A 230 -8.86 -18.63 11.91
N GLY A 231 -8.80 -17.51 11.20
CA GLY A 231 -7.53 -16.91 10.77
C GLY A 231 -7.66 -15.42 10.51
N ALA A 232 -6.55 -14.72 10.69
CA ALA A 232 -6.37 -13.33 10.28
C ALA A 232 -5.11 -13.26 9.41
N ILE A 233 -5.25 -12.83 8.17
CA ILE A 233 -4.21 -12.84 7.14
C ILE A 233 -4.03 -11.41 6.63
N PRO A 234 -2.99 -10.69 7.11
CA PRO A 234 -2.61 -9.39 6.58
C PRO A 234 -2.20 -9.50 5.11
N VAL A 235 -2.63 -8.53 4.30
CA VAL A 235 -2.54 -8.60 2.85
C VAL A 235 -1.43 -7.66 2.36
N GLY A 236 -0.34 -8.25 1.88
CA GLY A 236 0.76 -7.49 1.30
C GLY A 236 0.42 -6.90 -0.08
N PRO A 237 1.31 -6.04 -0.60
CA PRO A 237 2.58 -5.64 0.02
C PRO A 237 2.46 -4.42 0.94
N LEU A 238 1.33 -3.70 0.93
CA LEU A 238 1.11 -2.55 1.80
C LEU A 238 0.73 -2.95 3.22
N PHE A 239 -0.03 -4.04 3.38
CA PHE A 239 -0.60 -4.46 4.67
C PHE A 239 -1.53 -3.41 5.27
N ASP A 240 -2.25 -2.71 4.40
CA ASP A 240 -3.39 -1.84 4.70
C ASP A 240 -4.72 -2.62 4.68
N GLN A 241 -4.66 -3.95 4.57
CA GLN A 241 -5.82 -4.83 4.59
C GLN A 241 -5.54 -6.08 5.41
N VAL A 242 -6.61 -6.61 6.00
CA VAL A 242 -6.59 -7.91 6.69
C VAL A 242 -7.79 -8.74 6.22
N GLN A 243 -7.52 -9.97 5.79
CA GLN A 243 -8.55 -10.98 5.60
C GLN A 243 -8.82 -11.71 6.90
N LEU A 244 -10.10 -11.91 7.23
CA LEU A 244 -10.51 -12.82 8.27
C LEU A 244 -11.18 -14.03 7.64
N ASP A 245 -10.71 -15.22 8.01
CA ASP A 245 -11.33 -16.49 7.66
C ASP A 245 -12.29 -16.89 8.79
N LEU A 246 -13.54 -17.16 8.46
CA LEU A 246 -14.60 -17.41 9.44
C LEU A 246 -14.84 -18.91 9.60
N GLY A 247 -15.20 -19.31 10.83
CA GLY A 247 -15.55 -20.69 11.17
C GLY A 247 -16.99 -21.07 10.88
N GLY A 248 -17.79 -20.12 10.39
CA GLY A 248 -19.18 -20.33 9.99
C GLY A 248 -19.57 -19.38 8.87
N ALA A 249 -20.65 -19.72 8.17
CA ALA A 249 -21.15 -18.88 7.09
C ALA A 249 -21.88 -17.64 7.62
N ILE A 250 -21.59 -16.49 7.02
CA ILE A 250 -22.37 -15.26 7.15
C ILE A 250 -23.77 -15.55 6.63
N LEU A 251 -24.77 -15.40 7.49
CA LEU A 251 -26.15 -15.68 7.11
C LEU A 251 -26.73 -14.55 6.25
N PRO A 252 -27.49 -14.88 5.19
CA PRO A 252 -28.21 -13.88 4.40
C PRO A 252 -29.13 -13.03 5.28
N ALA A 253 -29.25 -11.74 4.95
CA ALA A 253 -30.10 -10.76 5.64
C ALA A 253 -29.82 -10.57 7.15
N VAL A 254 -28.68 -11.05 7.65
CA VAL A 254 -28.21 -10.77 9.02
C VAL A 254 -27.09 -9.74 8.98
N VAL A 255 -27.20 -8.72 9.83
CA VAL A 255 -26.15 -7.72 10.03
C VAL A 255 -25.36 -8.07 11.29
N TYR A 256 -24.09 -8.35 11.10
CA TYR A 256 -23.12 -8.64 12.15
C TYR A 256 -22.34 -7.38 12.53
N ARG A 257 -21.66 -7.45 13.68
CA ARG A 257 -20.70 -6.44 14.14
C ARG A 257 -19.34 -7.09 14.36
N LEU A 258 -18.32 -6.55 13.70
CA LEU A 258 -16.93 -6.87 13.92
C LEU A 258 -16.33 -5.84 14.89
N ASN A 259 -15.90 -6.30 16.05
CA ASN A 259 -15.12 -5.50 16.99
C ASN A 259 -13.63 -5.74 16.72
N ILE A 260 -12.88 -4.66 16.55
CA ILE A 260 -11.44 -4.66 16.28
C ILE A 260 -10.76 -3.96 17.45
N ASN A 261 -9.83 -4.64 18.11
CA ASN A 261 -9.11 -4.13 19.27
C ASN A 261 -7.63 -4.54 19.22
N GLY A 262 -6.76 -3.72 19.81
CA GLY A 262 -5.35 -4.08 20.00
C GLY A 262 -4.55 -4.25 18.70
N GLN A 263 -5.02 -3.66 17.60
CA GLN A 263 -4.22 -3.57 16.38
C GLN A 263 -3.07 -2.59 16.59
N VAL A 264 -2.00 -2.78 15.83
CA VAL A 264 -0.78 -1.98 15.91
C VAL A 264 -0.47 -1.47 14.51
N SER A 265 -0.10 -0.20 14.39
CA SER A 265 0.39 0.37 13.15
C SER A 265 1.76 -0.19 12.80
N CYS A 266 2.14 -0.09 11.53
CA CYS A 266 3.47 -0.48 11.03
C CYS A 266 4.67 0.14 11.77
N ASP A 267 4.49 1.27 12.46
CA ASP A 267 5.51 1.95 13.28
C ASP A 267 5.39 1.62 14.79
N GLY A 268 4.62 0.59 15.14
CA GLY A 268 4.57 0.03 16.49
C GLY A 268 3.61 0.72 17.47
N ARG A 269 2.74 1.63 17.00
CA ARG A 269 1.77 2.32 17.86
C ARG A 269 0.43 1.58 17.87
N VAL A 270 -0.22 1.51 19.03
CA VAL A 270 -1.53 0.86 19.16
C VAL A 270 -2.60 1.73 18.50
N THR A 271 -3.47 1.13 17.68
CA THR A 271 -4.57 1.83 17.03
C THR A 271 -5.79 1.92 17.94
N GLU A 272 -6.67 2.87 17.65
CA GLU A 272 -7.95 2.97 18.34
C GLU A 272 -8.85 1.75 18.05
N PRO A 273 -9.66 1.31 19.03
CA PRO A 273 -10.73 0.34 18.81
C PRO A 273 -11.70 0.77 17.72
N ALA A 274 -12.21 -0.19 16.95
CA ALA A 274 -13.21 0.06 15.92
C ALA A 274 -14.33 -0.97 15.94
N VAL A 275 -15.53 -0.55 15.55
CA VAL A 275 -16.67 -1.46 15.34
C VAL A 275 -17.22 -1.23 13.94
N LEU A 276 -17.14 -2.26 13.10
CA LEU A 276 -17.66 -2.23 11.73
C LEU A 276 -18.88 -3.16 11.61
N ARG A 277 -19.89 -2.71 10.88
CA ARG A 277 -21.05 -3.54 10.52
C ARG A 277 -20.75 -4.32 9.25
N PHE A 278 -21.23 -5.55 9.15
CA PHE A 278 -21.11 -6.34 7.93
C PHE A 278 -22.26 -7.32 7.74
N GLY A 279 -22.36 -7.88 6.55
CA GLY A 279 -23.29 -8.96 6.22
C GLY A 279 -22.94 -9.54 4.86
N LEU A 280 -23.77 -10.46 4.36
CA LEU A 280 -23.61 -11.05 3.03
C LEU A 280 -24.44 -10.27 2.00
N PRO A 281 -23.82 -9.64 0.98
CA PRO A 281 -24.53 -8.98 -0.09
C PRO A 281 -25.43 -9.93 -0.88
N SER A 282 -26.61 -9.44 -1.26
CA SER A 282 -27.59 -10.16 -2.06
C SER A 282 -28.22 -9.23 -3.09
N ASP A 283 -28.76 -9.79 -4.17
CA ASP A 283 -29.42 -8.96 -5.17
C ASP A 283 -30.64 -8.23 -4.58
N PRO A 284 -30.79 -6.92 -4.85
CA PRO A 284 -31.95 -6.16 -4.41
C PRO A 284 -33.18 -6.56 -5.24
N PRO A 285 -34.38 -6.66 -4.62
CA PRO A 285 -35.62 -6.78 -5.37
C PRO A 285 -35.77 -5.63 -6.38
N PRO A 286 -36.37 -5.87 -7.57
CA PRO A 286 -36.65 -4.79 -8.52
C PRO A 286 -37.40 -3.62 -7.87
N GLY A 287 -36.95 -2.40 -8.14
CA GLY A 287 -37.54 -1.16 -7.59
C GLY A 287 -37.11 -0.80 -6.18
N SER A 288 -36.21 -1.56 -5.55
CA SER A 288 -35.74 -1.25 -4.18
C SER A 288 -34.52 -0.34 -4.10
N LEU A 289 -33.90 -0.04 -5.25
CA LEU A 289 -32.93 1.04 -5.39
C LEU A 289 -33.59 2.22 -6.09
N LEU A 290 -33.63 3.36 -5.40
CA LEU A 290 -34.26 4.58 -5.92
C LEU A 290 -33.18 5.61 -6.24
N ILE A 291 -33.35 6.32 -7.36
CA ILE A 291 -32.67 7.59 -7.57
C ILE A 291 -33.34 8.59 -6.63
N ASN A 292 -32.62 9.03 -5.60
CA ASN A 292 -33.11 9.95 -4.59
C ASN A 292 -32.87 11.41 -4.99
N GLU A 293 -31.68 11.70 -5.50
CA GLU A 293 -31.28 13.05 -5.91
C GLU A 293 -30.49 13.03 -7.23
N VAL A 294 -30.66 14.07 -8.04
CA VAL A 294 -29.90 14.28 -9.27
C VAL A 294 -29.45 15.74 -9.34
N LEU A 295 -28.14 15.97 -9.33
CA LEU A 295 -27.54 17.25 -9.67
C LEU A 295 -26.96 17.17 -11.09
N PHE A 296 -27.62 17.82 -12.05
CA PHE A 296 -27.23 17.83 -13.47
C PHE A 296 -26.74 19.20 -13.96
N ASN A 297 -26.71 20.19 -13.08
CA ASN A 297 -26.26 21.55 -13.38
C ASN A 297 -25.57 22.17 -12.15
N PRO A 298 -24.37 21.67 -11.80
CA PRO A 298 -23.61 22.18 -10.67
C PRO A 298 -23.08 23.60 -10.92
N VAL A 299 -22.58 24.24 -9.87
CA VAL A 299 -21.74 25.44 -10.02
C VAL A 299 -20.50 25.14 -10.85
N SER A 300 -19.82 26.16 -11.38
CA SER A 300 -18.70 26.00 -12.32
C SER A 300 -17.51 25.15 -11.84
N SER A 301 -17.39 24.90 -10.54
CA SER A 301 -16.38 24.04 -9.92
C SER A 301 -16.94 22.74 -9.33
N GLY A 302 -18.25 22.50 -9.48
CA GLY A 302 -18.92 21.31 -9.00
C GLY A 302 -19.00 20.23 -10.06
N TYR A 303 -19.47 19.06 -9.65
CA TYR A 303 -19.63 17.89 -10.50
C TYR A 303 -21.09 17.47 -10.50
N ASP A 304 -21.51 16.87 -11.62
CA ASP A 304 -22.79 16.17 -11.68
C ASP A 304 -22.74 14.98 -10.71
N TYR A 305 -23.84 14.73 -10.01
CA TYR A 305 -23.98 13.52 -9.20
C TYR A 305 -25.39 12.97 -9.23
N VAL A 306 -25.49 11.68 -8.90
CA VAL A 306 -26.74 11.00 -8.62
C VAL A 306 -26.61 10.36 -7.25
N GLU A 307 -27.54 10.67 -6.36
CA GLU A 307 -27.66 9.96 -5.09
C GLU A 307 -28.69 8.84 -5.23
N LEU A 308 -28.32 7.66 -4.76
CA LEU A 308 -29.17 6.48 -4.73
C LEU A 308 -29.54 6.13 -3.29
N LEU A 309 -30.78 5.71 -3.07
CA LEU A 309 -31.28 5.23 -1.78
C LEU A 309 -31.62 3.74 -1.87
N ASN A 310 -31.07 2.94 -0.96
CA ASN A 310 -31.47 1.56 -0.78
C ASN A 310 -32.70 1.49 0.11
N THR A 311 -33.89 1.37 -0.49
CA THR A 311 -35.16 1.20 0.23
C THR A 311 -35.51 -0.28 0.48
N GLY A 312 -34.69 -1.19 -0.06
CA GLY A 312 -34.88 -2.62 0.04
C GLY A 312 -34.36 -3.24 1.32
N PRO A 313 -34.69 -4.52 1.56
CA PRO A 313 -34.15 -5.29 2.68
C PRO A 313 -32.73 -5.83 2.42
N SER A 314 -32.26 -5.79 1.18
CA SER A 314 -30.97 -6.38 0.78
C SER A 314 -29.79 -5.49 1.19
N LEU A 315 -28.75 -6.11 1.72
CA LEU A 315 -27.41 -5.54 1.75
C LEU A 315 -26.79 -5.67 0.36
N ILE A 316 -26.20 -4.62 -0.16
CA ILE A 316 -25.81 -4.56 -1.57
C ILE A 316 -24.31 -4.32 -1.68
N ASP A 317 -23.67 -5.00 -2.63
CA ASP A 317 -22.32 -4.63 -3.08
C ASP A 317 -22.44 -3.69 -4.28
N PRO A 318 -22.18 -2.39 -4.13
CA PRO A 318 -22.37 -1.41 -5.21
C PRO A 318 -21.47 -1.68 -6.42
N SER A 319 -20.36 -2.41 -6.25
CA SER A 319 -19.47 -2.74 -7.38
C SER A 319 -20.10 -3.69 -8.40
N ARG A 320 -21.19 -4.37 -8.03
CA ARG A 320 -21.94 -5.28 -8.91
C ARG A 320 -23.00 -4.58 -9.76
N TYR A 321 -23.25 -3.29 -9.53
CA TYR A 321 -24.31 -2.54 -10.21
C TYR A 321 -23.74 -1.41 -11.05
N ARG A 322 -24.52 -1.01 -12.05
CA ARG A 322 -24.17 0.06 -12.99
C ARG A 322 -25.32 1.05 -13.12
N ILE A 323 -24.99 2.32 -13.35
CA ILE A 323 -25.91 3.38 -13.74
C ILE A 323 -25.59 3.84 -15.16
N GLY A 324 -26.61 4.21 -15.92
CA GLY A 324 -26.44 4.75 -17.27
C GLY A 324 -27.68 5.51 -17.71
N ASN A 325 -27.62 6.05 -18.92
CA ASN A 325 -28.72 6.79 -19.53
C ASN A 325 -29.48 5.92 -20.53
N ARG A 326 -30.57 6.46 -21.08
CA ARG A 326 -31.24 5.87 -22.25
C ARG A 326 -30.91 6.68 -23.50
N ASN A 327 -30.63 6.00 -24.60
CA ASN A 327 -30.45 6.64 -25.90
C ASN A 327 -31.81 7.08 -26.50
N SER A 328 -31.79 7.70 -27.68
CA SER A 328 -33.00 8.18 -28.37
C SER A 328 -33.98 7.06 -28.79
N GLN A 329 -33.53 5.81 -28.78
CA GLN A 329 -34.35 4.62 -29.05
C GLN A 329 -34.90 3.98 -27.76
N GLY A 330 -34.59 4.57 -26.60
CA GLY A 330 -35.02 4.08 -25.30
C GLY A 330 -34.18 2.92 -24.75
N GLU A 331 -33.07 2.55 -25.40
CA GLU A 331 -32.16 1.49 -24.94
C GLU A 331 -31.17 2.03 -23.90
N MET A 332 -30.70 1.18 -22.99
CA MET A 332 -29.67 1.57 -22.02
C MET A 332 -28.33 1.82 -22.72
N ASP A 333 -27.67 2.92 -22.37
CA ASP A 333 -26.39 3.34 -22.91
C ASP A 333 -25.51 3.94 -21.78
N ASN A 334 -24.22 4.18 -22.07
CA ASN A 334 -23.24 4.82 -21.16
C ASN A 334 -23.23 4.24 -19.73
N LEU A 335 -23.18 2.91 -19.62
CA LEU A 335 -23.20 2.21 -18.33
C LEU A 335 -21.88 2.32 -17.56
N VAL A 336 -21.91 2.98 -16.41
CA VAL A 336 -20.80 3.18 -15.48
C VAL A 336 -21.04 2.36 -14.19
N PRO A 337 -20.04 1.66 -13.62
CA PRO A 337 -20.19 0.99 -12.33
C PRO A 337 -20.48 1.99 -11.21
N LEU A 338 -21.34 1.63 -10.25
CA LEU A 338 -21.58 2.47 -9.07
C LEU A 338 -20.35 2.55 -8.16
N SER A 339 -19.54 1.49 -8.14
CA SER A 339 -18.27 1.48 -7.41
C SER A 339 -17.21 0.70 -8.18
N PRO A 340 -15.96 1.20 -8.26
CA PRO A 340 -14.86 0.41 -8.80
C PRO A 340 -14.38 -0.67 -7.82
N ARG A 341 -14.84 -0.67 -6.56
CA ARG A 341 -14.36 -1.57 -5.50
C ARG A 341 -15.53 -2.18 -4.72
N PRO A 342 -15.43 -3.44 -4.27
CA PRO A 342 -16.44 -4.07 -3.42
C PRO A 342 -16.70 -3.26 -2.15
N GLY A 343 -17.94 -3.22 -1.69
CA GLY A 343 -18.35 -2.51 -0.48
C GLY A 343 -19.67 -3.03 0.07
N LEU A 344 -20.17 -2.38 1.13
CA LEU A 344 -21.44 -2.74 1.77
C LEU A 344 -22.36 -1.53 1.84
N TRP A 345 -23.47 -1.59 1.10
CA TRP A 345 -24.51 -0.57 1.07
C TRP A 345 -25.77 -1.12 1.77
N PHE A 346 -26.01 -0.65 3.00
CA PHE A 346 -27.05 -1.21 3.86
C PHE A 346 -28.46 -0.69 3.51
N PRO A 347 -29.51 -1.43 3.91
CA PRO A 347 -30.88 -0.92 3.90
C PRO A 347 -30.99 0.44 4.60
N GLY A 348 -31.60 1.41 3.93
CA GLY A 348 -31.80 2.78 4.40
C GLY A 348 -30.61 3.72 4.19
N ASP A 349 -29.44 3.22 3.76
CA ASP A 349 -28.28 4.05 3.49
C ASP A 349 -28.40 4.71 2.09
N TYR A 350 -27.77 5.87 1.95
CA TYR A 350 -27.60 6.59 0.70
C TYR A 350 -26.23 6.29 0.08
N TYR A 351 -26.13 6.38 -1.24
CA TYR A 351 -24.89 6.19 -1.99
C TYR A 351 -24.78 7.26 -3.08
N VAL A 352 -23.66 8.00 -3.09
CA VAL A 352 -23.33 9.04 -4.07
C VAL A 352 -22.10 8.62 -4.85
#